data_AF-A0A382FDA7-F1
#
_entry.id   AF-A0A382FDA7-F1
#
_cell.length_a   1.000
_cell.length_b   1.000
_cell.length_c   1.000
_cell.angle_alpha   90.00
_cell.angle_beta   90.00
_cell.angle_gamma   90.00
#
_symmetry.space_group_name_H-M   'P 1'
#
loop_
_entity.id
_entity.type
_entity.pdbx_description
1 polymer ?
#
loop_
_entity_poly.entity_id
_entity_poly.type
_entity_poly.pdbx_seq_one_letter_code
_entity_poly.pdbx_strand_id
1 'polypeptide(L)'
;MPFNVFEKMDALTSIGLVLWTLVSLGLTLNVIHPLMNRDKAKPLNLLLGFGLGWIIGELAPQWILLNMGGFLLLQIFSDLEPIVFFGLLGIHSILWLSLIIRLWLILNLPQRLEEQMQNQLGQFFLKTSTRNPPPQSFAQVDWKSLWLPASIFNNPEIEVEFNRKFEAEPGLKLQLDLYRPRESGKNRPMLIQIHGGGWVIGSRRQGAFLLSRMASRGWVCCSIDYRFSPEIRMPEHLIDCKRALKWIRSHAQDLEIDPDAVFVTGGSAGSHLALMMALTANHPKFQPGFEEVNTRIQGWVGFYGAFDMFSAFENLHPENARRK
;
A
#
# COMPACT_ATOMS: atom_id res chain seq x y z
N MET A 1 23.91 -36.89 38.34
CA MET A 1 24.11 -35.43 38.27
C MET A 1 22.84 -34.82 37.69
N PRO A 2 22.11 -33.98 38.43
CA PRO A 2 21.05 -33.20 37.80
C PRO A 2 21.75 -32.10 36.98
N PHE A 3 21.61 -32.13 35.66
CA PHE A 3 21.92 -30.96 34.85
C PHE A 3 21.06 -29.81 35.37
N ASN A 4 21.70 -28.75 35.84
CA ASN A 4 21.05 -27.64 36.51
C ASN A 4 20.09 -26.95 35.51
N VAL A 5 18.82 -26.80 35.89
CA VAL A 5 17.79 -26.22 35.00
C VAL A 5 18.19 -24.80 34.56
N PHE A 6 18.91 -24.08 35.43
CA PHE A 6 19.43 -22.74 35.16
C PHE A 6 20.49 -22.73 34.05
N GLU A 7 21.51 -23.60 34.09
CA GLU A 7 22.54 -23.68 33.04
C GLU A 7 21.95 -24.02 31.66
N LYS A 8 20.93 -24.88 31.61
CA LYS A 8 20.21 -25.18 30.36
C LYS A 8 19.40 -23.97 29.88
N MET A 9 18.81 -23.21 30.79
CA MET A 9 18.07 -22.00 30.46
C MET A 9 19.02 -20.93 29.89
N ASP A 10 20.20 -20.75 30.48
CA ASP A 10 21.21 -19.77 30.06
C ASP A 10 21.81 -20.09 28.69
N ALA A 11 22.04 -21.37 28.39
CA ALA A 11 22.47 -21.79 27.07
C ALA A 11 21.37 -21.56 26.01
N LEU A 12 20.10 -21.83 26.35
CA LEU A 12 18.97 -21.65 25.43
C LEU A 12 18.69 -20.18 25.13
N THR A 13 18.77 -19.29 26.12
CA THR A 13 18.58 -17.84 25.96
C THR A 13 19.72 -17.22 25.15
N SER A 14 20.96 -17.71 25.34
CA SER A 14 22.13 -17.28 24.55
C SER A 14 21.99 -17.66 23.07
N ILE A 15 21.58 -18.90 22.78
CA ILE A 15 21.22 -19.33 21.41
C ILE A 15 20.04 -18.50 20.88
N GLY A 16 19.03 -18.28 21.73
CA GLY A 16 17.88 -17.45 21.43
C GLY A 16 18.26 -16.03 21.02
N LEU A 17 19.23 -15.41 21.69
CA LEU A 17 19.70 -14.06 21.36
C LEU A 17 20.39 -14.03 20.00
N VAL A 18 21.26 -15.00 19.70
CA VAL A 18 21.91 -15.10 18.37
C VAL A 18 20.87 -15.29 17.27
N LEU A 19 19.89 -16.17 17.47
CA LEU A 19 18.80 -16.39 16.51
C LEU A 19 17.94 -15.12 16.35
N TRP A 20 17.63 -14.42 17.45
CA TRP A 20 16.91 -13.15 17.42
C TRP A 20 17.68 -12.12 16.60
N THR A 21 18.99 -12.00 16.77
CA THR A 21 19.83 -11.10 15.98
C THR A 21 19.81 -11.45 14.50
N LEU A 22 19.96 -12.73 14.14
CA LEU A 22 19.93 -13.17 12.74
C LEU A 22 18.58 -12.91 12.06
N VAL A 23 17.47 -13.19 12.75
CA VAL A 23 16.12 -12.88 12.26
C VAL A 23 15.95 -11.37 12.09
N SER A 24 16.40 -10.58 13.08
CA SER A 24 16.30 -9.13 13.04
C SER A 24 17.09 -8.52 11.88
N LEU A 25 18.29 -9.04 11.65
CA LEU A 25 19.14 -8.65 10.53
C LEU A 25 18.45 -8.98 9.21
N GLY A 26 17.98 -10.22 9.02
CA GLY A 26 17.30 -10.64 7.78
C GLY A 26 16.06 -9.80 7.48
N LEU A 27 15.23 -9.54 8.48
CA LEU A 27 14.02 -8.72 8.35
C LEU A 27 14.34 -7.27 8.01
N THR A 28 15.30 -6.66 8.71
CA THR A 28 15.71 -5.26 8.48
C THR A 28 16.39 -5.11 7.12
N LEU A 29 17.26 -6.05 6.73
CA LEU A 29 17.87 -6.06 5.41
C LEU A 29 16.82 -6.18 4.32
N ASN A 30 15.84 -7.08 4.44
CA ASN A 30 14.78 -7.23 3.45
C ASN A 30 13.97 -5.94 3.23
N VAL A 31 13.87 -5.10 4.25
CA VAL A 31 13.22 -3.79 4.18
C VAL A 31 14.07 -2.80 3.39
N ILE A 32 15.39 -2.74 3.62
CA ILE A 32 16.33 -1.80 2.97
C ILE A 32 16.67 -2.24 1.55
N HIS A 33 17.10 -3.49 1.41
CA HIS A 33 17.42 -4.18 0.18
C HIS A 33 16.65 -5.50 0.15
N PRO A 34 15.51 -5.56 -0.57
CA PRO A 34 14.74 -6.79 -0.72
C PRO A 34 15.67 -7.95 -1.06
N LEU A 35 15.71 -8.96 -0.19
CA LEU A 35 16.66 -10.07 -0.29
C LEU A 35 16.42 -10.94 -1.54
N MET A 36 15.31 -10.71 -2.22
CA MET A 36 14.83 -11.50 -3.33
C MET A 36 14.72 -10.61 -4.56
N ASN A 37 15.51 -10.95 -5.58
CA ASN A 37 15.42 -10.30 -6.88
C ASN A 37 14.08 -10.69 -7.54
N ARG A 38 13.29 -9.68 -7.92
CA ARG A 38 11.99 -9.85 -8.61
C ARG A 38 12.07 -10.74 -9.84
N ASP A 39 13.18 -10.69 -10.57
CA ASP A 39 13.32 -11.40 -11.85
C ASP A 39 13.72 -12.88 -11.68
N LYS A 40 14.22 -13.26 -10.49
CA LYS A 40 14.81 -14.60 -10.25
C LYS A 40 14.10 -15.39 -9.16
N ALA A 41 13.29 -14.72 -8.33
CA ALA A 41 12.67 -15.35 -7.18
C ALA A 41 11.38 -16.11 -7.56
N LYS A 42 11.17 -17.26 -6.94
CA LYS A 42 9.91 -18.01 -7.03
C LYS A 42 8.75 -17.15 -6.51
N PRO A 43 7.50 -17.32 -7.00
CA PRO A 43 6.36 -16.52 -6.56
C PRO A 43 6.13 -16.53 -5.04
N LEU A 44 6.24 -17.69 -4.39
CA LEU A 44 6.09 -17.81 -2.93
C LEU A 44 7.14 -16.98 -2.17
N ASN A 45 8.36 -17.00 -2.66
CA ASN A 45 9.47 -16.25 -2.10
C ASN A 45 9.21 -14.74 -2.17
N LEU A 46 8.75 -14.25 -3.33
CA LEU A 46 8.35 -12.85 -3.48
C LEU A 46 7.22 -12.46 -2.53
N LEU A 47 6.25 -13.34 -2.32
CA LEU A 47 5.15 -13.10 -1.39
C LEU A 47 5.64 -13.01 0.06
N LEU A 48 6.55 -13.90 0.48
CA LEU A 48 7.15 -13.87 1.81
C LEU A 48 8.01 -12.61 2.01
N GLY A 49 8.87 -12.29 1.04
CA GLY A 49 9.68 -11.08 1.08
C GLY A 49 8.82 -9.81 1.14
N PHE A 50 7.73 -9.76 0.37
CA PHE A 50 6.76 -8.67 0.44
C PHE A 50 6.09 -8.59 1.82
N GLY A 51 5.52 -9.70 2.32
CA GLY A 51 4.79 -9.70 3.59
C GLY A 51 5.67 -9.32 4.79
N LEU A 52 6.87 -9.89 4.87
CA LEU A 52 7.84 -9.55 5.93
C LEU A 52 8.35 -8.12 5.79
N GLY A 53 8.65 -7.68 4.57
CA GLY A 53 9.09 -6.30 4.31
C GLY A 53 8.01 -5.27 4.63
N TRP A 54 6.75 -5.58 4.34
CA TRP A 54 5.61 -4.71 4.61
C TRP A 54 5.42 -4.50 6.11
N ILE A 55 5.38 -5.58 6.91
CA ILE A 55 5.18 -5.46 8.37
C ILE A 55 6.28 -4.61 9.02
N ILE A 56 7.53 -4.90 8.69
CA ILE A 56 8.68 -4.24 9.33
C ILE A 56 8.87 -2.81 8.80
N GLY A 57 8.57 -2.60 7.51
CA GLY A 57 8.67 -1.30 6.87
C GLY A 57 7.60 -0.31 7.32
N GLU A 58 6.35 -0.76 7.43
CA GLU A 58 5.20 0.08 7.84
C GLU A 58 5.11 0.25 9.36
N LEU A 59 5.52 -0.76 10.13
CA LEU A 59 5.48 -0.75 11.60
C LEU A 59 6.88 -0.62 12.21
N ALA A 60 7.75 0.17 11.58
CA ALA A 60 9.13 0.34 12.02
C ALA A 60 9.26 0.78 13.50
N PRO A 61 8.47 1.75 14.03
CA PRO A 61 8.50 2.09 15.45
C PRO A 61 8.16 0.91 16.37
N GLN A 62 7.11 0.16 16.04
CA GLN A 62 6.67 -1.01 16.79
C GLN A 62 7.74 -2.10 16.77
N TRP A 63 8.34 -2.34 15.60
CA TRP A 63 9.40 -3.31 15.43
C TRP A 63 10.64 -2.94 16.25
N ILE A 64 11.09 -1.68 16.21
CA ILE A 64 12.24 -1.22 17.01
C ILE A 64 11.99 -1.51 18.51
N LEU A 65 10.81 -1.16 19.03
CA LEU A 65 10.49 -1.42 20.45
C LEU A 65 10.43 -2.91 20.78
N LEU A 66 9.75 -3.71 19.95
CA LEU A 66 9.70 -5.17 20.11
C LEU A 66 11.12 -5.75 20.07
N ASN A 67 11.96 -5.23 19.18
CA ASN A 67 13.32 -5.69 18.99
C ASN A 67 14.23 -5.36 20.18
N MET A 68 14.14 -4.14 20.71
CA MET A 68 14.81 -3.71 21.93
C MET A 68 14.35 -4.53 23.14
N GLY A 69 13.04 -4.68 23.33
CA GLY A 69 12.47 -5.45 24.43
C GLY A 69 12.88 -6.92 24.38
N GLY A 70 12.80 -7.56 23.20
CA GLY A 70 13.22 -8.94 23.00
C GLY A 70 14.72 -9.14 23.26
N PHE A 71 15.56 -8.20 22.81
CA PHE A 71 17.00 -8.22 23.09
C PHE A 71 17.28 -8.14 24.59
N LEU A 72 16.67 -7.19 25.30
CA LEU A 72 16.84 -7.02 26.75
C LEU A 72 16.35 -8.24 27.53
N LEU A 73 15.17 -8.78 27.18
CA LEU A 73 14.61 -9.96 27.85
C LEU A 73 15.50 -11.19 27.69
N LEU A 74 15.99 -11.45 26.48
CA LEU A 74 16.90 -12.58 26.21
C LEU A 74 18.24 -12.38 26.90
N GLN A 75 18.74 -11.13 26.99
CA GLN A 75 20.00 -10.82 27.65
C GLN A 75 19.94 -10.99 29.18
N ILE A 76 18.81 -10.71 29.84
CA ILE A 76 18.70 -10.83 31.31
C ILE A 76 19.07 -12.24 31.80
N PHE A 77 18.80 -13.25 30.97
CA PHE A 77 19.01 -14.65 31.29
C PHE A 77 20.10 -15.29 30.42
N SER A 78 20.92 -14.52 29.70
CA SER A 78 21.99 -15.06 28.88
C SER A 78 23.30 -15.09 29.66
N ASP A 79 24.14 -16.09 29.39
CA ASP A 79 25.50 -16.21 29.95
C ASP A 79 26.54 -15.89 28.88
N LEU A 80 26.28 -14.82 28.12
CA LEU A 80 27.14 -14.40 27.02
C LEU A 80 28.39 -13.69 27.54
N GLU A 81 29.54 -14.08 26.98
CA GLU A 81 30.78 -13.35 27.13
C GLU A 81 30.60 -11.87 26.76
N PRO A 82 31.19 -10.91 27.51
CA PRO A 82 30.99 -9.48 27.29
C PRO A 82 31.26 -9.04 25.85
N ILE A 83 32.29 -9.60 25.20
CA ILE A 83 32.62 -9.28 23.80
C ILE A 83 31.50 -9.67 22.83
N VAL A 84 30.84 -10.81 23.08
CA VAL A 84 29.72 -11.29 22.25
C VAL A 84 28.50 -10.42 22.50
N PHE A 85 28.20 -10.10 23.77
CA PHE A 85 27.13 -9.19 24.13
C PHE A 85 27.27 -7.83 23.43
N PHE A 86 28.43 -7.17 23.56
CA PHE A 86 28.65 -5.86 22.93
C PHE A 86 28.64 -5.95 21.40
N GLY A 87 29.12 -7.05 20.82
CA GLY A 87 29.01 -7.31 19.39
C GLY A 87 27.55 -7.37 18.92
N LEU A 88 26.71 -8.15 19.59
CA LEU A 88 25.29 -8.27 19.26
C LEU A 88 24.53 -6.96 19.50
N LEU A 89 24.81 -6.26 20.60
CA LEU A 89 24.24 -4.94 20.87
C LEU A 89 24.63 -3.93 19.78
N GLY A 90 25.88 -3.96 19.32
CA GLY A 90 26.35 -3.14 18.21
C GLY A 90 25.58 -3.39 16.92
N ILE A 91 25.36 -4.67 16.56
CA ILE A 91 24.53 -5.05 15.40
C ILE A 91 23.12 -4.48 15.56
N HIS A 92 22.46 -4.76 16.68
CA HIS A 92 21.09 -4.27 16.91
C HIS A 92 20.98 -2.74 16.88
N SER A 93 21.97 -2.04 17.43
CA SER A 93 22.04 -0.57 17.40
C SER A 93 22.09 -0.03 15.96
N ILE A 94 22.87 -0.68 15.08
CA ILE A 94 22.92 -0.33 13.66
C ILE A 94 21.57 -0.60 12.98
N LEU A 95 20.92 -1.74 13.29
CA LEU A 95 19.60 -2.07 12.74
C LEU A 95 18.55 -1.03 13.15
N TRP A 96 18.49 -0.66 14.43
CA TRP A 96 17.55 0.36 14.91
C TRP A 96 17.81 1.71 14.28
N LEU A 97 19.09 2.14 14.22
CA LEU A 97 19.46 3.39 13.57
C LEU A 97 19.05 3.41 12.09
N SER A 98 19.24 2.30 11.37
CA SER A 98 18.84 2.19 9.97
C SER A 98 17.33 2.36 9.77
N LEU A 99 16.52 1.79 10.67
CA LEU A 99 15.06 1.91 10.64
C LEU A 99 14.58 3.30 11.06
N ILE A 100 15.26 3.94 12.02
CA ILE A 100 15.00 5.34 12.41
C ILE A 100 15.30 6.28 11.23
N ILE A 101 16.43 6.10 10.55
CA ILE A 101 16.78 6.86 9.34
C ILE A 101 15.70 6.63 8.28
N ARG A 102 15.30 5.38 8.02
CA ARG A 102 14.23 5.09 7.06
C ARG A 102 12.91 5.79 7.42
N LEU A 103 12.49 5.71 8.68
CA LEU A 103 11.29 6.39 9.17
C LEU A 103 11.40 7.90 8.95
N TRP A 104 12.57 8.50 9.23
CA TRP A 104 12.82 9.91 8.95
C TRP A 104 12.70 10.24 7.46
N LEU A 105 13.21 9.39 6.56
CA LEU A 105 13.06 9.56 5.11
C LEU A 105 11.59 9.53 4.68
N ILE A 106 10.78 8.64 5.28
CA ILE A 106 9.34 8.52 5.00
C ILE A 106 8.60 9.78 5.49
N LEU A 107 8.88 10.23 6.72
CA LEU A 107 8.25 11.43 7.29
C LEU A 107 8.59 12.71 6.52
N ASN A 108 9.77 12.76 5.89
CA ASN A 108 10.23 13.88 5.06
C ASN A 108 9.94 13.68 3.56
N LEU A 109 9.22 12.61 3.18
CA LEU A 109 8.82 12.37 1.80
C LEU A 109 8.00 13.52 1.19
N PRO A 110 7.08 14.20 1.90
CA PRO A 110 6.31 15.32 1.34
C PRO A 110 7.20 16.44 0.81
N GLN A 111 8.25 16.83 1.54
CA GLN A 111 9.18 17.88 1.08
C GLN A 111 9.95 17.43 -0.16
N ARG A 112 10.45 16.20 -0.17
CA ARG A 112 11.17 15.65 -1.34
C ARG A 112 10.26 15.60 -2.57
N LEU A 113 9.00 15.20 -2.37
CA LEU A 113 8.01 15.20 -3.44
C LEU A 113 7.74 16.64 -3.91
N GLU A 114 7.61 17.60 -3.00
CA GLU A 114 7.40 19.01 -3.34
C GLU A 114 8.57 19.58 -4.16
N GLU A 115 9.81 19.32 -3.75
CA GLU A 115 11.01 19.72 -4.50
C GLU A 115 11.04 19.08 -5.90
N GLN A 116 10.75 17.79 -6.01
CA GLN A 116 10.70 17.10 -7.32
C GLN A 116 9.56 17.62 -8.20
N MET A 117 8.38 17.86 -7.64
CA MET A 117 7.25 18.45 -8.36
C MET A 117 7.56 19.88 -8.81
N GLN A 118 8.22 20.68 -7.98
CA GLN A 118 8.69 22.01 -8.38
C GLN A 118 9.73 21.93 -9.50
N ASN A 119 10.67 20.98 -9.43
CA ASN A 119 11.68 20.79 -10.47
C ASN A 119 11.07 20.36 -11.82
N GLN A 120 10.05 19.51 -11.79
CA GLN A 120 9.40 18.97 -13.01
C GLN A 120 8.33 19.90 -13.59
N LEU A 121 7.53 20.54 -12.75
CA LEU A 121 6.34 21.31 -13.14
C LEU A 121 6.51 22.82 -12.97
N GLY A 122 7.55 23.28 -12.28
CA GLY A 122 7.89 24.69 -12.12
C GLY A 122 6.78 25.55 -11.52
N GLN A 123 6.52 26.68 -12.17
CA GLN A 123 5.52 27.67 -11.72
C GLN A 123 4.08 27.13 -11.68
N PHE A 124 3.76 26.10 -12.47
CA PHE A 124 2.44 25.49 -12.45
C PHE A 124 2.13 24.86 -11.10
N PHE A 125 3.08 24.10 -10.56
CA PHE A 125 2.94 23.47 -9.24
C PHE A 125 2.90 24.50 -8.12
N LEU A 126 3.75 25.54 -8.16
CA LEU A 126 3.76 26.59 -7.14
C LEU A 126 2.43 27.36 -7.03
N LYS A 127 1.69 27.50 -8.15
CA LYS A 127 0.38 28.18 -8.17
C LYS A 127 -0.78 27.29 -7.68
N THR A 128 -0.61 25.98 -7.68
CA THR A 128 -1.71 25.02 -7.45
C THR A 128 -1.54 24.19 -6.18
N SER A 129 -0.31 24.08 -5.65
CA SER A 129 0.00 23.27 -4.48
C SER A 129 -0.46 23.94 -3.19
N THR A 130 -1.19 23.19 -2.36
CA THR A 130 -1.32 23.49 -0.93
C THR A 130 -0.15 22.86 -0.18
N ARG A 131 0.74 23.69 0.35
CA ARG A 131 1.91 23.21 1.09
C ARG A 131 1.48 22.41 2.31
N ASN A 132 1.88 21.15 2.37
CA ASN A 132 1.85 20.33 3.58
C ASN A 132 3.30 20.14 4.05
N PRO A 133 3.85 21.07 4.86
CA PRO A 133 5.23 20.96 5.29
C PRO A 133 5.43 19.65 6.08
N PRO A 134 6.58 18.98 5.94
CA PRO A 134 6.90 17.84 6.77
C PRO A 134 6.99 18.25 8.25
N PRO A 135 6.87 17.31 9.20
CA PRO A 135 7.14 17.59 10.59
C PRO A 135 8.61 18.07 10.73
N GLN A 136 8.81 19.26 11.31
CA GLN A 136 10.14 19.85 11.51
C GLN A 136 10.93 19.16 12.63
N SER A 137 10.24 18.39 13.48
CA SER A 137 10.84 17.60 14.54
C SER A 137 9.98 16.36 14.84
N PHE A 138 10.56 15.38 15.52
CA PHE A 138 9.81 14.21 16.00
C PHE A 138 8.62 14.58 16.89
N ALA A 139 8.65 15.72 17.59
CA ALA A 139 7.53 16.17 18.42
C ALA A 139 6.28 16.56 17.61
N GLN A 140 6.44 16.91 16.33
CA GLN A 140 5.33 17.29 15.44
C GLN A 140 4.72 16.09 14.69
N VAL A 141 5.31 14.90 14.81
CA VAL A 141 4.79 13.69 14.19
C VAL A 141 3.48 13.29 14.88
N ASP A 142 2.47 12.94 14.08
CA ASP A 142 1.24 12.34 14.60
C ASP A 142 1.50 10.88 15.03
N TRP A 143 2.16 10.74 16.18
CA TRP A 143 2.49 9.45 16.78
C TRP A 143 1.24 8.65 17.10
N LYS A 144 0.14 9.31 17.45
CA LYS A 144 -1.12 8.62 17.74
C LYS A 144 -1.60 7.84 16.53
N SER A 145 -1.60 8.46 15.35
CA SER A 145 -1.96 7.78 14.10
C SER A 145 -0.96 6.68 13.70
N LEU A 146 0.33 6.83 14.01
CA LEU A 146 1.32 5.78 13.74
C LEU A 146 1.18 4.57 14.68
N TRP A 147 0.92 4.79 15.97
CA TRP A 147 0.75 3.71 16.96
C TRP A 147 -0.62 3.04 16.86
N LEU A 148 -1.65 3.82 16.53
CA LEU A 148 -3.04 3.38 16.43
C LEU A 148 -3.60 3.71 15.04
N PRO A 149 -3.08 3.09 13.96
CA PRO A 149 -3.51 3.41 12.61
C PRO A 149 -5.00 3.16 12.41
N ALA A 150 -5.56 2.15 13.08
CA ALA A 150 -6.99 1.83 13.03
C ALA A 150 -7.89 2.94 13.59
N SER A 151 -7.35 3.93 14.31
CA SER A 151 -8.13 5.06 14.83
C SER A 151 -8.78 5.89 13.71
N ILE A 152 -8.23 5.88 12.50
CA ILE A 152 -8.82 6.58 11.35
C ILE A 152 -10.21 6.03 10.98
N PHE A 153 -10.50 4.76 11.28
CA PHE A 153 -11.80 4.14 11.03
C PHE A 153 -12.88 4.60 12.01
N ASN A 154 -12.47 5.20 13.14
CA ASN A 154 -13.37 5.74 14.16
C ASN A 154 -13.47 7.28 14.08
N ASN A 155 -13.02 7.89 12.98
CA ASN A 155 -13.13 9.34 12.83
C ASN A 155 -14.62 9.75 12.75
N PRO A 156 -15.13 10.57 13.69
CA PRO A 156 -16.53 10.98 13.70
C PRO A 156 -16.92 11.84 12.49
N GLU A 157 -15.95 12.46 11.81
CA GLU A 157 -16.19 13.34 10.65
C GLU A 157 -16.48 12.58 9.35
N ILE A 158 -16.23 11.27 9.32
CA ILE A 158 -16.44 10.43 8.13
C ILE A 158 -17.59 9.44 8.33
N GLU A 159 -18.25 9.12 7.24
CA GLU A 159 -19.19 8.02 7.11
C GLU A 159 -18.63 6.99 6.13
N VAL A 160 -18.77 5.71 6.48
CA VAL A 160 -18.40 4.60 5.60
C VAL A 160 -19.62 3.72 5.36
N GLU A 161 -20.03 3.60 4.10
CA GLU A 161 -21.10 2.72 3.65
C GLU A 161 -20.47 1.49 2.97
N PHE A 162 -20.57 0.33 3.62
CA PHE A 162 -20.00 -0.91 3.10
C PHE A 162 -20.96 -1.67 2.19
N ASN A 163 -20.40 -2.38 1.22
CA ASN A 163 -21.08 -3.39 0.40
C ASN A 163 -22.22 -2.83 -0.47
N ARG A 164 -22.18 -1.55 -0.83
CA ARG A 164 -23.16 -0.93 -1.72
C ARG A 164 -23.12 -1.64 -3.07
N LYS A 165 -24.24 -2.24 -3.45
CA LYS A 165 -24.36 -2.97 -4.72
C LYS A 165 -24.66 -1.98 -5.83
N PHE A 166 -24.02 -2.17 -6.97
CA PHE A 166 -24.41 -1.53 -8.22
C PHE A 166 -24.58 -2.57 -9.32
N GLU A 167 -25.56 -2.34 -10.18
CA GLU A 167 -25.77 -3.17 -11.35
C GLU A 167 -24.80 -2.73 -12.46
N ALA A 168 -23.82 -3.58 -12.73
CA ALA A 168 -22.78 -3.35 -13.73
C ALA A 168 -23.32 -3.62 -15.14
N GLU A 169 -24.15 -4.66 -15.28
CA GLU A 169 -24.95 -5.03 -16.46
C GLU A 169 -26.11 -5.92 -15.98
N PRO A 170 -27.15 -6.16 -16.81
CA PRO A 170 -28.27 -7.02 -16.42
C PRO A 170 -27.80 -8.36 -15.83
N GLY A 171 -28.08 -8.58 -14.55
CA GLY A 171 -27.71 -9.81 -13.82
C GLY A 171 -26.33 -9.83 -13.18
N LEU A 172 -25.44 -8.85 -13.45
CA LEU A 172 -24.15 -8.72 -12.76
C LEU A 172 -24.20 -7.59 -11.73
N LYS A 173 -24.17 -7.98 -10.45
CA LYS A 173 -24.10 -7.03 -9.32
C LYS A 173 -22.71 -7.05 -8.71
N LEU A 174 -21.99 -5.95 -8.87
CA LEU A 174 -20.71 -5.71 -8.19
C LEU A 174 -20.94 -4.81 -6.97
N GLN A 175 -19.92 -4.73 -6.12
CA GLN A 175 -20.00 -3.96 -4.88
C GLN A 175 -18.92 -2.89 -4.82
N LEU A 176 -19.22 -1.84 -4.07
CA LEU A 176 -18.27 -0.83 -3.66
C LEU A 176 -18.48 -0.46 -2.19
N ASP A 177 -17.43 0.07 -1.58
CA ASP A 177 -17.47 0.71 -0.27
C ASP A 177 -17.26 2.21 -0.46
N LEU A 178 -18.16 3.02 0.07
CA LEU A 178 -18.15 4.48 -0.03
C LEU A 178 -17.62 5.08 1.27
N TYR A 179 -16.68 6.01 1.17
CA TYR A 179 -16.09 6.76 2.27
C TYR A 179 -16.30 8.24 1.96
N ARG A 180 -16.98 8.97 2.84
CA ARG A 180 -17.31 10.39 2.60
C ARG A 180 -17.32 11.20 3.88
N PRO A 181 -17.18 12.54 3.80
CA PRO A 181 -17.46 13.41 4.93
C PRO A 181 -18.91 13.26 5.37
N ARG A 182 -19.17 13.32 6.68
CA ARG A 182 -20.55 13.37 7.22
C ARG A 182 -21.25 14.69 6.93
N GLU A 183 -20.49 15.77 6.96
CA GLU A 183 -21.02 17.08 6.57
C GLU A 183 -21.45 17.03 5.11
N SER A 184 -22.62 17.56 4.79
CA SER A 184 -23.04 17.69 3.39
C SER A 184 -22.15 18.70 2.66
N GLY A 185 -22.02 18.52 1.36
CA GLY A 185 -21.25 19.41 0.50
C GLY A 185 -21.73 19.29 -0.93
N LYS A 186 -21.06 19.99 -1.84
CA LYS A 186 -21.33 19.88 -3.27
C LYS A 186 -20.01 19.89 -4.03
N ASN A 187 -20.02 19.27 -5.20
CA ASN A 187 -18.90 19.27 -6.14
C ASN A 187 -17.59 18.77 -5.52
N ARG A 188 -17.67 17.76 -4.64
CA ARG A 188 -16.48 17.16 -4.05
C ARG A 188 -15.71 16.34 -5.08
N PRO A 189 -14.37 16.34 -5.04
CA PRO A 189 -13.60 15.45 -5.89
C PRO A 189 -13.81 13.99 -5.47
N MET A 190 -13.85 13.09 -6.46
CA MET A 190 -14.01 11.66 -6.27
C MET A 190 -12.66 10.94 -6.42
N LEU A 191 -12.35 10.04 -5.50
CA LEU A 191 -11.22 9.11 -5.61
C LEU A 191 -11.71 7.65 -5.68
N ILE A 192 -11.46 6.98 -6.80
CA ILE A 192 -11.77 5.57 -6.99
C ILE A 192 -10.52 4.74 -6.70
N GLN A 193 -10.60 3.84 -5.72
CA GLN A 193 -9.57 2.87 -5.40
C GLN A 193 -9.88 1.52 -6.03
N ILE A 194 -8.90 1.01 -6.78
CA ILE A 194 -8.90 -0.33 -7.33
C ILE A 194 -7.88 -1.16 -6.55
N HIS A 195 -8.35 -2.26 -5.95
CA HIS A 195 -7.50 -3.09 -5.10
C HIS A 195 -6.52 -3.93 -5.95
N GLY A 196 -5.44 -4.40 -5.31
CA GLY A 196 -4.46 -5.30 -5.93
C GLY A 196 -4.85 -6.76 -5.80
N GLY A 197 -3.91 -7.66 -6.09
CA GLY A 197 -4.08 -9.12 -5.95
C GLY A 197 -3.98 -9.91 -7.25
N GLY A 198 -3.16 -9.43 -8.19
CA GLY A 198 -2.82 -10.18 -9.41
C GLY A 198 -4.02 -10.59 -10.26
N TRP A 199 -5.11 -9.81 -10.24
CA TRP A 199 -6.38 -10.08 -10.94
C TRP A 199 -7.12 -11.36 -10.51
N VAL A 200 -6.58 -12.13 -9.57
CA VAL A 200 -7.11 -13.44 -9.15
C VAL A 200 -7.68 -13.42 -7.74
N ILE A 201 -7.24 -12.46 -6.92
CA ILE A 201 -7.71 -12.27 -5.55
C ILE A 201 -7.80 -10.77 -5.24
N GLY A 202 -8.40 -10.44 -4.10
CA GLY A 202 -8.31 -9.11 -3.51
C GLY A 202 -9.60 -8.70 -2.82
N SER A 203 -9.61 -7.47 -2.34
CA SER A 203 -10.78 -6.90 -1.67
C SER A 203 -10.75 -5.39 -1.70
N ARG A 204 -11.92 -4.78 -1.91
CA ARG A 204 -12.17 -3.34 -1.73
C ARG A 204 -11.83 -2.79 -0.33
N ARG A 205 -11.47 -3.63 0.64
CA ARG A 205 -10.98 -3.19 1.96
C ARG A 205 -9.50 -2.79 1.97
N GLN A 206 -8.72 -3.15 0.96
CA GLN A 206 -7.26 -2.88 0.93
C GLN A 206 -6.93 -1.38 0.99
N GLY A 207 -7.80 -0.51 0.46
CA GLY A 207 -7.57 0.93 0.43
C GLY A 207 -8.10 1.71 1.63
N ALA A 208 -8.68 1.04 2.63
CA ALA A 208 -9.51 1.70 3.65
C ALA A 208 -8.76 2.82 4.39
N PHE A 209 -7.47 2.64 4.73
CA PHE A 209 -6.68 3.69 5.40
C PHE A 209 -6.54 4.96 4.55
N LEU A 210 -6.21 4.81 3.26
CA LEU A 210 -6.09 5.92 2.33
C LEU A 210 -7.44 6.62 2.15
N LEU A 211 -8.50 5.85 1.91
CA LEU A 211 -9.81 6.40 1.62
C LEU A 211 -10.41 7.12 2.82
N SER A 212 -10.27 6.57 4.04
CA SER A 212 -10.69 7.26 5.27
C SER A 212 -9.92 8.57 5.47
N ARG A 213 -8.61 8.59 5.18
CA ARG A 213 -7.79 9.81 5.29
C ARG A 213 -8.13 10.86 4.22
N MET A 214 -8.49 10.43 3.02
CA MET A 214 -8.94 11.34 1.96
C MET A 214 -10.35 11.87 2.25
N ALA A 215 -11.24 11.03 2.76
CA ALA A 215 -12.57 11.42 3.22
C ALA A 215 -12.49 12.46 4.35
N SER A 216 -11.59 12.31 5.32
CA SER A 216 -11.36 13.32 6.36
C SER A 216 -10.77 14.63 5.83
N ARG A 217 -10.44 14.72 4.54
CA ARG A 217 -9.97 15.93 3.85
C ARG A 217 -10.99 16.47 2.85
N GLY A 218 -12.25 16.02 2.94
CA GLY A 218 -13.34 16.53 2.11
C GLY A 218 -13.55 15.80 0.77
N TRP A 219 -12.79 14.73 0.50
CA TRP A 219 -12.97 13.93 -0.71
C TRP A 219 -14.10 12.90 -0.53
N VAL A 220 -14.80 12.58 -1.61
CA VAL A 220 -15.62 11.37 -1.65
C VAL A 220 -14.77 10.26 -2.26
N CYS A 221 -14.77 9.10 -1.65
CA CYS A 221 -13.91 7.99 -2.05
C CYS A 221 -14.72 6.71 -2.20
N CYS A 222 -14.45 5.95 -3.26
CA CYS A 222 -15.04 4.64 -3.50
C CYS A 222 -13.95 3.60 -3.64
N SER A 223 -14.04 2.48 -2.92
CA SER A 223 -13.28 1.29 -3.29
C SER A 223 -14.19 0.29 -4.00
N ILE A 224 -13.78 -0.16 -5.17
CA ILE A 224 -14.64 -0.97 -6.05
C ILE A 224 -14.15 -2.42 -6.13
N ASP A 225 -15.07 -3.35 -6.31
CA ASP A 225 -14.79 -4.70 -6.77
C ASP A 225 -14.68 -4.77 -8.30
N TYR A 226 -13.94 -5.77 -8.76
CA TYR A 226 -13.95 -6.26 -10.15
C TYR A 226 -13.89 -7.80 -10.12
N ARG A 227 -14.39 -8.48 -11.16
CA ARG A 227 -14.38 -9.96 -11.21
C ARG A 227 -12.96 -10.53 -11.30
N PHE A 228 -12.74 -11.78 -10.94
CA PHE A 228 -11.41 -12.39 -10.93
C PHE A 228 -11.14 -13.32 -12.11
N SER A 229 -9.86 -13.50 -12.40
CA SER A 229 -9.36 -14.62 -13.19
C SER A 229 -9.31 -15.89 -12.33
N PRO A 230 -9.46 -17.09 -12.94
CA PRO A 230 -9.48 -17.36 -14.38
C PRO A 230 -10.86 -17.22 -15.06
N GLU A 231 -11.93 -16.97 -14.33
CA GLU A 231 -13.30 -16.89 -14.85
C GLU A 231 -13.47 -15.79 -15.89
N ILE A 232 -12.76 -14.66 -15.69
CA ILE A 232 -12.65 -13.59 -16.69
C ILE A 232 -11.18 -13.27 -17.00
N ARG A 233 -10.95 -12.61 -18.14
CA ARG A 233 -9.62 -12.15 -18.57
C ARG A 233 -9.61 -10.65 -18.82
N MET A 234 -8.45 -10.11 -19.18
CA MET A 234 -8.38 -8.75 -19.71
C MET A 234 -9.03 -8.77 -21.12
N PRO A 235 -9.95 -7.84 -21.47
CA PRO A 235 -10.26 -6.58 -20.78
C PRO A 235 -11.43 -6.58 -19.81
N GLU A 236 -12.09 -7.70 -19.51
CA GLU A 236 -13.27 -7.73 -18.64
C GLU A 236 -13.05 -7.08 -17.25
N HIS A 237 -11.87 -7.25 -16.64
CA HIS A 237 -11.53 -6.57 -15.37
C HIS A 237 -11.59 -5.05 -15.50
N LEU A 238 -11.07 -4.51 -16.61
CA LEU A 238 -11.08 -3.08 -16.91
C LEU A 238 -12.51 -2.60 -17.19
N ILE A 239 -13.30 -3.39 -17.89
CA ILE A 239 -14.71 -3.08 -18.20
C ILE A 239 -15.51 -2.98 -16.89
N ASP A 240 -15.30 -3.87 -15.92
CA ASP A 240 -15.93 -3.79 -14.60
C ASP A 240 -15.58 -2.49 -13.87
N CYS A 241 -14.31 -2.07 -13.92
CA CYS A 241 -13.86 -0.81 -13.32
C CYS A 241 -14.51 0.42 -14.00
N LYS A 242 -14.66 0.38 -15.33
CA LYS A 242 -15.34 1.44 -16.09
C LYS A 242 -16.85 1.46 -15.86
N ARG A 243 -17.48 0.31 -15.61
CA ARG A 243 -18.89 0.22 -15.19
C ARG A 243 -19.10 0.85 -13.81
N ALA A 244 -18.16 0.68 -12.89
CA ALA A 244 -18.18 1.39 -11.62
C ALA A 244 -18.09 2.91 -11.84
N LEU A 245 -17.20 3.39 -12.72
CA LEU A 245 -17.12 4.81 -13.08
C LEU A 245 -18.42 5.34 -13.70
N LYS A 246 -19.04 4.58 -14.62
CA LYS A 246 -20.35 4.90 -15.19
C LYS A 246 -21.39 5.09 -14.08
N TRP A 247 -21.47 4.13 -13.16
CA TRP A 247 -22.42 4.18 -12.06
C TRP A 247 -22.14 5.37 -11.12
N ILE A 248 -20.88 5.65 -10.81
CA ILE A 248 -20.48 6.81 -9.99
C ILE A 248 -20.94 8.11 -10.65
N ARG A 249 -20.66 8.29 -11.95
CA ARG A 249 -21.07 9.48 -12.71
C ARG A 249 -22.59 9.63 -12.77
N SER A 250 -23.34 8.55 -12.92
CA SER A 250 -24.81 8.62 -12.94
C SER A 250 -25.43 8.94 -11.58
N HIS A 251 -24.68 8.80 -10.48
CA HIS A 251 -25.11 9.13 -9.12
C HIS A 251 -24.35 10.34 -8.55
N ALA A 252 -23.75 11.18 -9.40
CA ALA A 252 -22.88 12.25 -8.94
C ALA A 252 -23.58 13.23 -7.98
N GLN A 253 -24.85 13.54 -8.25
CA GLN A 253 -25.67 14.40 -7.38
C GLN A 253 -25.90 13.76 -6.00
N ASP A 254 -26.29 12.48 -5.95
CA ASP A 254 -26.55 11.74 -4.70
C ASP A 254 -25.28 11.52 -3.88
N LEU A 255 -24.13 11.43 -4.56
CA LEU A 255 -22.81 11.30 -3.96
C LEU A 255 -22.19 12.66 -3.61
N GLU A 256 -22.84 13.78 -3.96
CA GLU A 256 -22.34 15.15 -3.76
C GLU A 256 -20.97 15.42 -4.41
N ILE A 257 -20.67 14.73 -5.51
CA ILE A 257 -19.39 14.84 -6.23
C ILE A 257 -19.48 15.69 -7.47
N ASP A 258 -18.33 16.21 -7.88
CA ASP A 258 -18.14 16.74 -9.23
C ASP A 258 -17.83 15.57 -10.18
N PRO A 259 -18.70 15.28 -11.18
CA PRO A 259 -18.50 14.17 -12.12
C PRO A 259 -17.30 14.37 -13.06
N ASP A 260 -16.74 15.58 -13.14
CA ASP A 260 -15.56 15.90 -13.93
C ASP A 260 -14.26 15.88 -13.09
N ALA A 261 -14.36 15.88 -11.76
CA ALA A 261 -13.23 15.77 -10.84
C ALA A 261 -13.05 14.34 -10.29
N VAL A 262 -12.94 13.35 -11.18
CA VAL A 262 -12.76 11.94 -10.82
C VAL A 262 -11.32 11.49 -10.99
N PHE A 263 -10.72 10.98 -9.92
CA PHE A 263 -9.36 10.45 -9.87
C PHE A 263 -9.39 8.95 -9.57
N VAL A 264 -8.39 8.22 -10.05
CA VAL A 264 -8.30 6.77 -9.82
C VAL A 264 -6.94 6.40 -9.22
N THR A 265 -6.95 5.51 -8.25
CA THR A 265 -5.76 5.01 -7.58
C THR A 265 -5.80 3.49 -7.49
N GLY A 266 -4.64 2.86 -7.38
CA GLY A 266 -4.55 1.41 -7.25
C GLY A 266 -3.16 0.91 -6.89
N GLY A 267 -3.10 -0.28 -6.29
CA GLY A 267 -1.84 -0.98 -6.00
C GLY A 267 -1.68 -2.23 -6.87
N SER A 268 -0.48 -2.50 -7.38
CA SER A 268 -0.18 -3.71 -8.16
C SER A 268 -1.15 -3.89 -9.36
N ALA A 269 -1.90 -4.99 -9.44
CA ALA A 269 -2.93 -5.23 -10.45
C ALA A 269 -3.98 -4.10 -10.54
N GLY A 270 -4.38 -3.52 -9.41
CA GLY A 270 -5.29 -2.38 -9.38
C GLY A 270 -4.67 -1.12 -9.94
N SER A 271 -3.36 -0.92 -9.73
CA SER A 271 -2.62 0.20 -10.36
C SER A 271 -2.58 0.06 -11.88
N HIS A 272 -2.42 -1.17 -12.39
CA HIS A 272 -2.50 -1.47 -13.81
C HIS A 272 -3.89 -1.14 -14.37
N LEU A 273 -4.97 -1.61 -13.73
CA LEU A 273 -6.34 -1.31 -14.16
C LEU A 273 -6.64 0.19 -14.13
N ALA A 274 -6.19 0.88 -13.08
CA ALA A 274 -6.36 2.31 -12.92
C ALA A 274 -5.62 3.11 -14.01
N LEU A 275 -4.41 2.68 -14.40
CA LEU A 275 -3.68 3.26 -15.54
C LEU A 275 -4.41 2.98 -16.86
N MET A 276 -4.91 1.77 -17.05
CA MET A 276 -5.66 1.40 -18.24
C MET A 276 -6.96 2.20 -18.37
N MET A 277 -7.63 2.55 -17.26
CA MET A 277 -8.76 3.49 -17.30
C MET A 277 -8.33 4.86 -17.82
N ALA A 278 -7.18 5.38 -17.38
CA ALA A 278 -6.63 6.65 -17.83
C ALA A 278 -6.33 6.65 -19.34
N LEU A 279 -5.67 5.60 -19.83
CA LEU A 279 -5.18 5.51 -21.20
C LEU A 279 -6.25 5.12 -22.23
N THR A 280 -7.39 4.60 -21.78
CA THR A 280 -8.47 4.12 -22.65
C THR A 280 -9.77 4.90 -22.51
N ALA A 281 -9.70 6.14 -22.00
CA ALA A 281 -10.86 7.00 -21.86
C ALA A 281 -11.70 7.03 -23.14
N ASN A 282 -13.00 6.77 -23.01
CA ASN A 282 -14.00 6.78 -24.09
C ASN A 282 -13.75 5.79 -25.25
N HIS A 283 -12.79 4.87 -25.11
CA HIS A 283 -12.47 3.93 -26.17
C HIS A 283 -13.53 2.81 -26.23
N PRO A 284 -14.31 2.68 -27.33
CA PRO A 284 -15.51 1.81 -27.39
C PRO A 284 -15.24 0.35 -27.05
N LYS A 285 -14.12 -0.21 -27.52
CA LYS A 285 -13.68 -1.60 -27.22
C LYS A 285 -13.65 -1.94 -25.71
N PHE A 286 -13.43 -0.94 -24.86
CA PHE A 286 -13.28 -1.12 -23.42
C PHE A 286 -14.51 -0.63 -22.63
N GLN A 287 -15.63 -0.35 -23.31
CA GLN A 287 -16.90 0.02 -22.67
C GLN A 287 -18.12 -0.50 -23.45
N PRO A 288 -18.15 -1.81 -23.79
CA PRO A 288 -19.24 -2.38 -24.57
C PRO A 288 -20.58 -2.22 -23.85
N GLY A 289 -21.59 -1.72 -24.57
CA GLY A 289 -22.95 -1.46 -24.04
C GLY A 289 -23.10 -0.17 -23.24
N PHE A 290 -22.07 0.67 -23.21
CA PHE A 290 -22.10 2.01 -22.63
C PHE A 290 -21.09 2.96 -23.30
N GLU A 291 -20.97 2.83 -24.62
CA GLU A 291 -20.04 3.57 -25.48
C GLU A 291 -20.22 5.09 -25.39
N GLU A 292 -21.47 5.54 -25.20
CA GLU A 292 -21.81 6.96 -25.08
C GLU A 292 -21.44 7.58 -23.72
N VAL A 293 -21.10 6.76 -22.72
CA VAL A 293 -20.76 7.26 -21.39
C VAL A 293 -19.33 7.80 -21.39
N ASN A 294 -19.17 9.03 -20.90
CA ASN A 294 -17.87 9.62 -20.65
C ASN A 294 -17.14 8.86 -19.53
N THR A 295 -16.08 8.12 -19.87
CA THR A 295 -15.21 7.39 -18.95
C THR A 295 -13.85 8.08 -18.73
N ARG A 296 -13.73 9.37 -19.11
CA ARG A 296 -12.54 10.17 -18.80
C ARG A 296 -12.35 10.31 -17.29
N ILE A 297 -11.10 10.29 -16.85
CA ILE A 297 -10.70 10.61 -15.48
C ILE A 297 -9.74 11.81 -15.51
N GLN A 298 -9.69 12.57 -14.42
CA GLN A 298 -8.89 13.77 -14.29
C GLN A 298 -7.43 13.47 -13.92
N GLY A 299 -7.19 12.34 -13.26
CA GLY A 299 -5.84 11.92 -12.90
C GLY A 299 -5.78 10.51 -12.34
N TRP A 300 -4.56 9.98 -12.29
CA TRP A 300 -4.27 8.64 -11.80
C TRP A 300 -3.07 8.65 -10.86
N VAL A 301 -3.13 7.87 -9.78
CA VAL A 301 -2.02 7.64 -8.85
C VAL A 301 -1.80 6.13 -8.68
N GLY A 302 -0.69 5.63 -9.20
CA GLY A 302 -0.35 4.21 -9.15
C GLY A 302 0.69 3.85 -8.11
N PHE A 303 0.47 2.72 -7.44
CA PHE A 303 1.45 2.13 -6.52
C PHE A 303 1.96 0.81 -7.08
N TYR A 304 3.26 0.76 -7.41
CA TYR A 304 4.00 -0.46 -7.79
C TYR A 304 3.24 -1.37 -8.79
N GLY A 305 2.58 -0.76 -9.78
CA GLY A 305 1.79 -1.48 -10.78
C GLY A 305 2.61 -2.37 -11.70
N ALA A 306 1.98 -3.43 -12.20
CA ALA A 306 2.54 -4.28 -13.24
C ALA A 306 2.15 -3.69 -14.61
N PHE A 307 3.02 -2.84 -15.17
CA PHE A 307 2.73 -2.09 -16.40
C PHE A 307 3.26 -2.75 -17.67
N ASP A 308 4.38 -3.48 -17.55
CA ASP A 308 5.02 -4.19 -18.66
C ASP A 308 4.93 -5.70 -18.46
N MET A 309 3.78 -6.26 -18.87
CA MET A 309 3.53 -7.69 -18.82
C MET A 309 4.24 -8.44 -19.96
N PHE A 310 4.61 -7.76 -21.04
CA PHE A 310 5.19 -8.39 -22.22
C PHE A 310 6.65 -8.77 -21.98
N SER A 311 7.46 -7.84 -21.47
CA SER A 311 8.85 -8.14 -21.07
C SER A 311 8.89 -9.19 -19.96
N ALA A 312 7.94 -9.15 -19.02
CA ALA A 312 7.81 -10.17 -17.98
C ALA A 312 7.54 -11.57 -18.56
N PHE A 313 6.65 -11.67 -19.57
CA PHE A 313 6.36 -12.93 -20.24
C PHE A 313 7.55 -13.43 -21.07
N GLU A 314 8.23 -12.57 -21.83
CA GLU A 314 9.42 -12.95 -22.60
C GLU A 314 10.56 -13.44 -21.69
N ASN A 315 10.76 -12.83 -20.52
CA ASN A 315 11.76 -13.26 -19.56
C ASN A 315 11.43 -14.62 -18.91
N LEU A 316 10.14 -14.93 -18.70
CA LEU A 316 9.69 -16.21 -18.15
C LEU A 316 9.67 -17.34 -19.18
N HIS A 317 9.56 -16.98 -20.47
CA HIS A 317 9.53 -17.92 -21.60
C HIS A 317 10.50 -17.47 -22.72
N PRO A 318 11.82 -17.49 -22.46
CA PRO A 318 12.81 -17.00 -23.42
C PRO A 318 12.81 -17.79 -24.74
N GLU A 319 12.34 -19.04 -24.74
CA GLU A 319 12.10 -19.84 -25.93
C GLU A 319 11.04 -19.25 -26.88
N ASN A 320 10.06 -18.50 -26.36
CA ASN A 320 8.98 -17.89 -27.15
C ASN A 320 9.38 -16.53 -27.75
N ALA A 321 10.38 -15.85 -27.19
CA ALA A 321 10.89 -14.58 -27.71
C ALA A 321 11.64 -14.76 -29.06
N ARG A 322 12.09 -15.97 -29.39
CA ARG A 322 12.85 -16.28 -30.62
C ARG A 322 11.98 -16.62 -31.85
N ARG A 323 10.65 -16.50 -31.76
CA ARG A 323 9.71 -16.79 -32.87
C ARG A 323 9.17 -15.53 -33.57
N LYS A 324 9.95 -14.45 -33.62
CA LYS A 324 9.65 -13.29 -34.45
C LYS A 324 10.48 -13.29 -35.72
#